data_AF-A0A3C1BK56-F1
#
_entry.id   AF-A0A3C1BK56-F1
#
_cell.length_a   1.000
_cell.length_b   1.000
_cell.length_c   1.000
_cell.angle_alpha   90.00
_cell.angle_beta   90.00
_cell.angle_gamma   90.00
#
_symmetry.space_group_name_H-M   'P 1'
#
loop_
_entity.id
_entity.type
_entity.pdbx_description
1 polymer ?
#
loop_
_entity_poly.entity_id
_entity_poly.type
_entity_poly.pdbx_seq_one_letter_code
_entity_poly.pdbx_strand_id
1 'polypeptide(L)'
;DVEVTPGWIAPVILLMENDEKIAACQPKILSFEKKNQFEYAGAGGGWIDSLGYPFSRGRVFDYCEIDFGQYNNSSEIFWASGAALFCKIISIS
;
A
#
# COMPACT_ATOMS: atom_id res chain seq x y z
N ASP A 1 -13.50 9.51 7.63
CA ASP A 1 -12.04 9.66 7.81
C ASP A 1 -11.22 9.06 6.66
N VAL A 2 -11.84 8.56 5.59
CA VAL A 2 -11.13 8.14 4.36
C VAL A 2 -11.35 9.16 3.24
N GLU A 3 -10.28 9.54 2.56
CA GLU A 3 -10.30 10.39 1.37
C GLU A 3 -9.50 9.69 0.27
N VAL A 4 -10.00 9.77 -0.98
CA VAL A 4 -9.39 9.11 -2.13
C VAL A 4 -9.13 10.11 -3.23
N THR A 5 -8.11 9.85 -4.05
CA THR A 5 -7.83 10.65 -5.25
C THR A 5 -8.72 10.21 -6.42
N PRO A 6 -9.08 11.13 -7.33
CA PRO A 6 -9.77 10.74 -8.56
C PRO A 6 -9.01 9.66 -9.32
N GLY A 7 -9.69 8.59 -9.71
CA GLY A 7 -9.11 7.49 -10.49
C GLY A 7 -8.21 6.52 -9.72
N TRP A 8 -8.15 6.58 -8.38
CA TRP A 8 -7.26 5.74 -7.56
C TRP A 8 -7.42 4.21 -7.74
N ILE A 9 -8.61 3.75 -8.16
CA ILE A 9 -8.92 2.32 -8.36
C ILE A 9 -8.26 1.77 -9.63
N ALA A 10 -8.34 2.51 -10.73
CA ALA A 10 -7.91 2.04 -12.06
C ALA A 10 -6.47 1.50 -12.10
N PRO A 11 -5.43 2.16 -11.55
CA PRO A 11 -4.08 1.63 -11.59
C PRO A 11 -3.93 0.32 -10.81
N VAL A 12 -4.68 0.15 -9.70
CA VAL A 12 -4.64 -1.09 -8.91
C VAL A 12 -5.28 -2.23 -9.68
N ILE A 13 -6.46 -2.00 -10.27
CA ILE A 13 -7.16 -3.01 -11.07
C ILE A 13 -6.32 -3.41 -12.29
N LEU A 14 -5.76 -2.45 -13.03
CA LEU A 14 -4.91 -2.75 -14.18
C LEU A 14 -3.66 -3.55 -13.80
N LEU A 15 -3.02 -3.23 -12.67
CA LEU A 15 -1.89 -4.02 -12.17
C LEU A 15 -2.31 -5.46 -11.88
N MET A 16 -3.43 -5.63 -11.19
CA MET A 16 -3.98 -6.93 -10.85
C MET A 16 -4.39 -7.71 -12.10
N GLU A 17 -5.07 -7.11 -13.07
CA GLU A 17 -5.50 -7.81 -14.30
C GLU A 17 -4.33 -8.21 -15.21
N ASN A 18 -3.24 -7.44 -15.22
CA ASN A 18 -2.05 -7.77 -16.03
C ASN A 18 -1.17 -8.88 -15.45
N ASP A 19 -1.39 -9.29 -14.19
CA ASP A 19 -0.68 -10.42 -13.58
C ASP A 19 -1.64 -11.28 -12.76
N GLU A 20 -1.97 -12.45 -13.29
CA GLU A 20 -2.86 -13.42 -12.65
C GLU A 20 -2.36 -13.89 -11.27
N LYS A 21 -1.05 -13.82 -10.99
CA LYS A 21 -0.46 -14.21 -9.71
C LYS A 21 -0.75 -13.20 -8.59
N ILE A 22 -1.09 -11.97 -8.94
CA ILE A 22 -1.43 -10.94 -7.97
C ILE A 22 -2.85 -11.20 -7.45
N ALA A 23 -2.95 -11.77 -6.26
CA ALA A 23 -4.24 -12.03 -5.60
C ALA A 23 -4.75 -10.83 -4.80
N ALA A 24 -3.83 -10.00 -4.28
CA ALA A 24 -4.17 -8.84 -3.46
C ALA A 24 -3.21 -7.67 -3.69
N CYS A 25 -3.71 -6.45 -3.51
CA CYS A 25 -2.92 -5.22 -3.58
C CYS A 25 -3.31 -4.26 -2.45
N GLN A 26 -2.32 -3.60 -1.86
CA GLN A 26 -2.52 -2.44 -1.01
C GLN A 26 -2.24 -1.16 -1.83
N PRO A 27 -3.10 -0.13 -1.78
CA PRO A 27 -2.72 1.19 -2.26
C PRO A 27 -1.68 1.84 -1.32
N LYS A 28 -1.02 2.89 -1.80
CA LYS A 28 -0.28 3.82 -0.93
C LYS A 28 -1.27 4.56 -0.03
N ILE A 29 -1.02 4.57 1.27
CA ILE A 29 -1.89 5.21 2.27
C ILE A 29 -1.16 6.40 2.91
N LEU A 30 -1.79 7.56 2.87
CA LEU A 30 -1.33 8.78 3.53
C LEU A 30 -2.21 9.08 4.74
N SER A 31 -1.64 9.80 5.72
CA SER A 31 -2.37 10.19 6.93
C SER A 31 -3.51 11.16 6.58
N PHE A 32 -4.70 10.91 7.11
CA PHE A 32 -5.84 11.82 6.97
C PHE A 32 -5.57 13.19 7.66
N GLU A 33 -4.95 13.17 8.84
CA GLU A 33 -4.61 14.36 9.64
C GLU A 33 -3.40 15.12 9.06
N LYS A 34 -2.40 14.38 8.56
CA LYS A 34 -1.19 14.94 7.95
C LYS A 34 -1.09 14.48 6.50
N LYS A 35 -1.88 15.09 5.62
CA LYS A 35 -2.07 14.67 4.21
C LYS A 35 -0.79 14.53 3.37
N ASN A 36 0.33 15.09 3.81
CA ASN A 36 1.63 14.97 3.16
C ASN A 36 2.56 13.92 3.79
N GLN A 37 2.09 13.11 4.74
CA GLN A 37 2.87 12.06 5.40
C GLN A 37 2.24 10.69 5.20
N PHE A 38 3.05 9.65 5.24
CA PHE A 38 2.56 8.28 5.20
C PHE A 38 1.71 7.95 6.44
N GLU A 39 0.69 7.14 6.23
CA GLU A 39 -0.16 6.64 7.32
C GLU A 39 0.63 5.62 8.16
N TYR A 40 0.46 5.68 9.48
CA TYR A 40 1.23 4.89 10.43
C TYR A 40 0.98 3.38 10.29
N ALA A 41 -0.25 2.90 10.18
CA ALA A 41 -0.51 1.47 10.12
C ALA A 41 -0.14 0.84 8.77
N GLY A 42 -0.31 1.55 7.65
CA GLY A 42 -0.20 0.96 6.31
C GLY A 42 0.85 1.53 5.37
N ALA A 43 1.14 2.84 5.43
CA ALA A 43 2.08 3.53 4.53
C ALA A 43 2.04 2.99 3.07
N GLY A 44 3.18 2.60 2.50
CA GLY A 44 3.29 1.91 1.20
C GLY A 44 3.32 0.37 1.28
N GLY A 45 2.97 -0.23 2.41
CA GLY A 45 2.97 -1.68 2.64
C GLY A 45 4.16 -2.17 3.46
N GLY A 46 4.05 -3.39 3.99
CA GLY A 46 4.96 -3.98 4.98
C GLY A 46 6.20 -4.67 4.41
N TRP A 47 7.34 -4.49 5.07
CA TRP A 47 8.67 -4.96 4.68
C TRP A 47 9.41 -5.56 5.87
N ILE A 48 10.30 -6.51 5.60
CA ILE A 48 11.23 -7.08 6.59
C ILE A 48 12.65 -6.83 6.09
N ASP A 49 13.51 -6.26 6.94
CA ASP A 49 14.91 -6.06 6.60
C ASP A 49 15.74 -7.35 6.72
N SER A 50 17.03 -7.27 6.39
CA SER A 50 17.94 -8.42 6.48
C SER A 50 18.14 -8.97 7.90
N LEU A 51 17.80 -8.20 8.93
CA LEU A 51 17.91 -8.58 10.34
C LEU A 51 16.56 -9.07 10.92
N GLY A 52 15.49 -9.08 10.12
CA GLY A 52 14.16 -9.50 10.53
C GLY A 52 13.30 -8.40 11.14
N TYR A 53 13.71 -7.13 11.09
CA TYR A 53 12.91 -6.03 11.65
C TYR A 53 11.77 -5.66 10.69
N PRO A 54 10.52 -5.62 11.19
CA PRO A 54 9.38 -5.19 10.41
C PRO A 54 9.32 -3.66 10.32
N PHE A 55 9.05 -3.16 9.13
CA PHE A 55 8.74 -1.75 8.87
C PHE A 55 7.74 -1.65 7.72
N SER A 56 7.31 -0.44 7.37
CA SER A 56 6.51 -0.24 6.18
C SER A 56 7.20 0.80 5.33
N ARG A 57 7.07 0.68 4.02
CA ARG A 57 7.70 1.62 3.09
C ARG A 57 7.10 3.01 3.31
N GLY A 58 7.90 3.97 3.79
CA GLY A 58 7.42 5.29 4.25
C GLY A 58 7.19 5.42 5.76
N ARG A 59 7.41 4.35 6.54
CA ARG A 59 7.33 4.37 8.02
C ARG A 59 8.31 3.40 8.68
N VAL A 60 9.30 3.97 9.38
CA VAL A 60 10.31 3.23 10.15
C VAL A 60 10.13 3.56 11.62
N PHE A 61 9.79 2.56 12.43
CA PHE A 61 9.34 2.76 13.82
C PHE A 61 8.25 3.85 13.90
N ASP A 62 8.45 4.89 14.70
CA ASP A 62 7.47 5.97 14.86
C ASP A 62 7.65 7.13 13.88
N TYR A 63 8.61 7.03 12.96
CA TYR A 63 8.84 8.05 11.95
C TYR A 63 8.07 7.74 10.67
N CYS A 64 7.06 8.57 10.38
CA CYS A 64 6.38 8.60 9.08
C CYS A 64 7.06 9.63 8.16
N GLU A 65 7.50 9.18 6.99
CA GLU A 65 8.12 10.04 5.98
C GLU A 65 7.12 11.04 5.39
N ILE A 66 7.63 12.16 4.85
CA ILE A 66 6.87 13.04 3.97
C ILE A 66 6.80 12.41 2.58
N ASP A 67 5.62 12.44 1.96
CA ASP A 67 5.42 11.96 0.60
C ASP A 67 5.88 13.03 -0.42
N PHE A 68 7.04 12.80 -1.00
CA PHE A 68 7.56 13.50 -2.17
C PHE A 68 7.29 12.73 -3.47
N GLY A 69 6.49 11.66 -3.41
CA GLY A 69 6.25 10.75 -4.53
C GLY A 69 7.29 9.63 -4.67
N GLN A 70 8.16 9.44 -3.66
CA GLN A 70 9.25 8.46 -3.69
C GLN A 70 8.78 7.01 -3.83
N TYR A 71 7.52 6.74 -3.48
CA TYR A 71 6.89 5.41 -3.53
C TYR A 71 5.65 5.38 -4.44
N ASN A 72 5.68 6.11 -5.56
CA ASN A 72 4.63 6.09 -6.59
C ASN A 72 4.75 4.91 -7.58
N ASN A 73 5.57 3.91 -7.26
CA ASN A 73 5.72 2.68 -8.03
C ASN A 73 5.12 1.48 -7.29
N SER A 74 4.71 0.45 -8.03
CA SER A 74 4.36 -0.84 -7.45
C SER A 74 5.63 -1.59 -7.00
N SER A 75 5.47 -2.40 -5.95
CA SER A 75 6.49 -3.32 -5.43
C SER A 75 5.77 -4.46 -4.73
N GLU A 76 6.40 -5.64 -4.70
CA GLU A 76 5.99 -6.68 -3.77
C GLU A 76 6.22 -6.21 -2.33
N ILE A 77 5.33 -6.63 -1.44
CA ILE A 77 5.34 -6.32 0.00
C ILE A 77 5.14 -7.60 0.78
N PHE A 78 5.73 -7.69 1.97
CA PHE A 78 5.62 -8.88 2.83
C PHE A 78 4.25 -9.00 3.47
N TRP A 79 3.60 -7.86 3.80
CA TRP A 79 2.22 -7.83 4.25
C TRP A 79 1.50 -6.57 3.77
N ALA A 80 0.21 -6.71 3.49
CA ALA A 80 -0.70 -5.60 3.24
C ALA A 80 -1.37 -5.14 4.54
N SER A 81 -1.69 -3.86 4.59
CA SER A 81 -2.45 -3.22 5.65
C SER A 81 -3.91 -3.62 5.59
N GLY A 82 -4.51 -3.85 6.75
CA GLY A 82 -5.96 -4.01 6.86
C GLY A 82 -6.75 -2.71 6.62
N ALA A 83 -6.10 -1.55 6.56
CA ALA A 83 -6.76 -0.26 6.37
C ALA A 83 -7.33 -0.07 4.96
N ALA A 84 -6.66 -0.60 3.93
CA ALA A 84 -7.14 -0.57 2.55
C ALA A 84 -6.54 -1.74 1.76
N LEU A 85 -7.39 -2.56 1.16
CA LEU A 85 -6.99 -3.78 0.46
C LEU A 85 -7.91 -4.03 -0.75
N PHE A 86 -7.30 -4.37 -1.88
CA PHE A 86 -7.97 -4.94 -3.03
C PHE A 86 -7.68 -6.43 -3.07
N CYS A 87 -8.71 -7.25 -3.26
CA CYS A 87 -8.57 -8.69 -3.41
C CYS A 87 -9.27 -9.15 -4.69
N LYS A 88 -8.62 -10.02 -5.46
CA LYS A 88 -9.31 -10.76 -6.52
C LYS A 88 -10.16 -11.85 -5.90
N ILE A 89 -11.42 -11.91 -6.32
CA ILE A 89 -12.30 -13.02 -6.01
C ILE A 89 -12.25 -13.99 -7.19
N ILE A 90 -11.84 -15.22 -6.94
CA ILE A 90 -11.94 -16.30 -7.93
C ILE A 90 -13.34 -16.89 -7.80
N SER A 91 -14.20 -16.64 -8.79
CA SER A 91 -15.47 -17.35 -8.90
C SER A 91 -15.21 -18.71 -9.52
N ILE A 92 -15.45 -19.78 -8.76
CA ILE A 92 -15.48 -21.13 -9.32
C ILE A 92 -16.87 -21.29 -9.96
N SER A 93 -16.92 -21.31 -11.29
CA SER A 93 -18.13 -21.60 -12.08
C SER A 93 -18.39 -23.09 -12.15
#